data_AF-A0ABD7GBY0-F1
#
_entry.id   AF-A0ABD7GBY0-F1
#
_cell.length_a   1.000
_cell.length_b   1.000
_cell.length_c   1.000
_cell.angle_alpha   90.00
_cell.angle_beta   90.00
_cell.angle_gamma   90.00
#
_symmetry.space_group_name_H-M   'P 1'
#
loop_
_entity.id
_entity.type
_entity.pdbx_description
1 polymer ?
#
loop_
_entity_poly.entity_id
_entity_poly.type
_entity_poly.pdbx_seq_one_letter_code
_entity_poly.pdbx_strand_id
1 'polypeptide(L)'
;MRRLALLLTGITILAAINVTVWRYERAMSSGEVVLLRLAPVDPRSLMQGDYMRLNYELARQLGNRQQDEAPADTLVIRLDEQQVASWVEGGKPDQLAHDERRLQVRRSDGQWLIGPDAYFFEEGTGEQYEAARYGEFRLQESGKALLVGLRDEQLKPVGNTRARW
;
A
#
# COMPACT_ATOMS: atom_id res chain seq x y z
N MET A 1 -10.01 -33.01 39.30
CA MET A 1 -8.95 -33.13 38.27
C MET A 1 -9.45 -32.87 36.84
N ARG A 2 -10.50 -33.55 36.33
CA ARG A 2 -11.01 -33.33 34.95
C ARG A 2 -11.45 -31.89 34.63
N ARG A 3 -12.13 -31.20 35.57
CA ARG A 3 -12.54 -29.79 35.41
C ARG A 3 -11.35 -28.83 35.32
N LEU A 4 -10.28 -29.13 36.07
CA LEU A 4 -9.06 -28.32 36.08
C LEU A 4 -8.29 -28.50 34.75
N ALA A 5 -8.26 -29.72 34.22
CA ALA A 5 -7.69 -30.00 32.91
C ALA A 5 -8.44 -29.27 31.79
N LEU A 6 -9.78 -29.30 31.80
CA LEU A 6 -10.61 -28.57 30.82
C LEU A 6 -10.38 -27.05 30.88
N LEU A 7 -10.26 -26.48 32.09
CA LEU A 7 -9.95 -25.06 32.27
C LEU A 7 -8.54 -24.72 31.75
N LEU A 8 -7.54 -25.53 32.05
CA LEU A 8 -6.17 -25.35 31.54
C LEU A 8 -6.13 -25.42 30.02
N THR A 9 -6.79 -26.41 29.40
CA THR A 9 -6.87 -26.51 27.94
C THR A 9 -7.57 -25.29 27.34
N GLY A 10 -8.66 -24.82 27.94
CA GLY A 10 -9.35 -23.61 27.51
C GLY A 10 -8.47 -22.36 27.56
N ILE A 11 -7.73 -22.17 28.66
CA ILE A 11 -6.78 -21.05 28.82
C ILE A 11 -5.66 -21.13 27.77
N THR A 12 -5.10 -22.31 27.54
CA THR A 12 -4.05 -22.50 26.53
C THR A 12 -4.53 -22.15 25.12
N ILE A 13 -5.74 -22.58 24.75
CA ILE A 13 -6.33 -22.22 23.45
C ILE A 13 -6.53 -20.71 23.35
N LEU A 14 -7.09 -20.09 24.39
CA LEU A 14 -7.35 -18.64 24.41
C LEU A 14 -6.04 -17.84 24.30
N ALA A 15 -4.99 -18.27 25.00
CA ALA A 15 -3.67 -17.65 24.94
C ALA A 15 -3.04 -17.81 23.54
N ALA A 16 -3.13 -18.99 22.93
CA ALA A 16 -2.61 -19.23 21.58
C ALA A 16 -3.31 -18.36 20.53
N ILE A 17 -4.63 -18.18 20.64
CA ILE A 17 -5.38 -17.28 19.76
C ILE A 17 -4.94 -15.83 19.97
N ASN A 18 -4.85 -15.36 21.21
CA ASN A 18 -4.44 -13.98 21.50
C ASN A 18 -3.01 -13.68 21.03
N VAL A 19 -2.06 -14.60 21.20
CA VAL A 19 -0.69 -14.45 20.68
C VAL A 19 -0.69 -14.36 19.16
N THR A 20 -1.51 -15.18 18.50
CA THR A 20 -1.66 -15.14 17.04
C THR A 20 -2.20 -13.77 16.59
N VAL A 21 -3.28 -13.30 17.20
CA VAL A 21 -3.88 -11.98 16.91
C VAL A 21 -2.85 -10.89 17.10
N TRP A 22 -2.15 -10.86 18.25
CA TRP A 22 -1.12 -9.86 18.51
C TRP A 22 0.03 -9.87 17.50
N ARG A 23 0.45 -11.05 17.03
CA ARG A 23 1.47 -11.15 15.97
C ARG A 23 0.98 -10.57 14.65
N TYR A 24 -0.26 -10.84 14.28
CA TYR A 24 -0.86 -10.28 13.06
C TYR A 24 -1.09 -8.77 13.19
N GLU A 25 -1.63 -8.30 14.31
CA GLU A 25 -1.78 -6.87 14.60
C GLU A 25 -0.44 -6.16 14.53
N ARG A 26 0.61 -6.71 15.15
CA ARG A 26 1.95 -6.11 15.12
C ARG A 26 2.56 -6.09 13.73
N ALA A 27 2.35 -7.14 12.94
CA ALA A 27 2.77 -7.18 11.53
C ALA A 27 1.98 -6.21 10.64
N MET A 28 0.73 -5.89 11.00
CA MET A 28 -0.10 -4.93 10.29
C MET A 28 0.18 -3.48 10.74
N SER A 29 0.53 -3.28 12.02
CA SER A 29 0.75 -1.97 12.64
C SER A 29 2.16 -1.42 12.42
N SER A 30 3.13 -2.26 12.04
CA SER A 30 4.52 -1.83 11.82
C SER A 30 4.77 -1.20 10.45
N GLY A 31 3.74 -1.06 9.62
CA GLY A 31 3.88 -0.45 8.29
C GLY A 31 4.04 1.07 8.38
N GLU A 32 5.15 1.58 7.84
CA GLU A 32 5.40 3.03 7.68
C GLU A 32 4.43 3.59 6.65
N VAL A 33 3.86 4.77 6.93
CA VAL A 33 2.92 5.41 6.01
C VAL A 33 3.71 6.10 4.92
N VAL A 34 3.42 5.74 3.67
CA VAL A 34 4.12 6.23 2.49
C VAL A 34 3.09 6.74 1.49
N LEU A 35 3.33 7.92 0.92
CA LEU A 35 2.45 8.55 -0.05
C LEU A 35 3.03 8.38 -1.45
N LEU A 36 2.32 7.69 -2.32
CA LEU A 36 2.70 7.51 -3.72
C LEU A 36 1.87 8.44 -4.60
N ARG A 37 2.52 9.23 -5.44
CA ARG A 37 1.85 10.16 -6.34
C ARG A 37 1.06 9.41 -7.42
N LEU A 38 -0.22 9.72 -7.50
CA LEU A 38 -1.11 9.20 -8.52
C LEU A 38 -0.92 10.00 -9.80
N ALA A 39 -0.78 9.27 -10.89
CA ALA A 39 -0.95 9.82 -12.22
C ALA A 39 -2.42 10.25 -12.39
N PRO A 40 -2.71 11.33 -13.13
CA PRO A 40 -4.08 11.62 -13.56
C PRO A 40 -4.66 10.39 -14.29
N VAL A 41 -5.78 9.87 -13.79
CA VAL A 41 -6.52 8.77 -14.40
C VAL A 41 -7.96 9.20 -14.61
N ASP A 42 -8.50 8.87 -15.79
CA ASP A 42 -9.88 9.17 -16.16
C ASP A 42 -10.87 8.50 -15.18
N PRO A 43 -11.81 9.25 -14.58
CA PRO A 43 -12.57 8.81 -13.42
C PRO A 43 -13.76 7.87 -13.69
N ARG A 44 -13.93 7.19 -14.83
CA ARG A 44 -15.22 6.50 -15.11
C ARG A 44 -15.17 5.12 -15.76
N SER A 45 -15.79 4.15 -15.09
CA SER A 45 -16.57 3.08 -15.72
C SER A 45 -17.93 2.93 -15.01
N LEU A 46 -18.94 3.61 -15.54
CA LEU A 46 -20.32 3.74 -15.02
C LEU A 46 -21.11 2.42 -14.90
N MET A 47 -20.62 1.32 -15.46
CA MET A 47 -21.44 0.13 -15.73
C MET A 47 -21.30 -0.98 -14.69
N GLN A 48 -20.31 -0.92 -13.80
CA GLN A 48 -19.96 -2.03 -12.89
C GLN A 48 -19.85 -1.63 -11.40
N GLY A 49 -20.16 -0.37 -11.08
CA GLY A 49 -20.02 0.22 -9.75
C GLY A 49 -19.02 1.39 -9.73
N ASP A 50 -18.97 2.08 -8.60
CA ASP A 50 -18.17 3.27 -8.38
C ASP A 50 -16.74 2.88 -7.92
N TYR A 51 -15.81 2.84 -8.88
CA TYR A 51 -14.39 2.63 -8.61
C TYR A 51 -13.52 3.60 -9.42
N MET A 52 -12.38 3.97 -8.84
CA MET A 52 -11.36 4.80 -9.49
C MET A 52 -10.16 3.94 -9.84
N ARG A 53 -9.75 3.98 -11.11
CA ARG A 53 -8.50 3.35 -11.54
C ARG A 53 -7.31 4.13 -10.97
N LEU A 54 -6.38 3.44 -10.36
CA LEU A 54 -5.16 4.01 -9.81
C LEU A 54 -4.01 3.72 -10.76
N ASN A 55 -3.43 4.78 -11.30
CA ASN A 55 -2.13 4.71 -11.95
C ASN A 55 -1.14 5.53 -11.12
N TYR A 56 0.10 5.07 -11.05
CA TYR A 56 1.15 5.73 -10.27
C TYR A 56 2.14 6.39 -11.20
N GLU A 57 2.61 7.59 -10.84
CA GLU A 57 3.63 8.27 -11.65
C GLU A 57 4.92 7.44 -11.73
N LEU A 58 5.32 6.79 -10.64
CA LEU A 58 6.48 5.90 -10.60
C LEU A 58 6.33 4.75 -11.62
N ALA A 59 5.16 4.13 -11.69
CA ALA A 59 4.89 3.04 -12.64
C ALA A 59 5.02 3.49 -14.10
N ARG A 60 4.53 4.69 -14.43
CA ARG A 60 4.67 5.25 -15.79
C ARG A 60 6.12 5.59 -16.12
N GLN A 61 6.88 6.14 -15.18
CA GLN A 61 8.29 6.46 -15.38
C GLN A 61 9.12 5.20 -15.64
N LEU A 62 8.84 4.10 -14.95
CA LEU A 62 9.48 2.82 -15.17
C LEU A 62 9.13 2.22 -16.54
N GLY A 63 7.84 2.27 -16.93
CA GLY A 63 7.38 1.74 -18.22
C GLY A 63 8.04 2.43 -19.42
N ASN A 64 8.26 3.75 -19.33
CA ASN A 64 8.86 4.52 -20.43
C ASN A 64 10.36 4.28 -20.63
N ARG A 65 11.07 3.73 -19.63
CA ARG A 65 12.53 3.47 -19.70
C ARG A 65 12.88 2.00 -19.97
N GLN A 66 11.87 1.14 -20.05
CA GLN A 66 12.04 -0.32 -20.06
C GLN A 66 12.35 -0.90 -21.45
N GLN A 67 13.43 -0.45 -22.08
CA GLN A 67 13.97 -1.14 -23.24
C GLN A 67 15.26 -1.92 -22.95
N ASP A 68 15.98 -1.66 -21.84
CA ASP A 68 17.36 -2.18 -21.71
C ASP A 68 17.74 -3.07 -20.52
N GLU A 69 16.93 -3.25 -19.47
CA GLU A 69 17.29 -4.23 -18.43
C GLU A 69 16.04 -4.62 -17.63
N ALA A 70 15.85 -5.90 -17.35
CA ALA A 70 14.76 -6.37 -16.51
C ALA A 70 15.00 -5.88 -15.07
N PRO A 71 14.25 -4.89 -14.56
CA PRO A 71 14.44 -4.43 -13.19
C PRO A 71 13.97 -5.53 -12.26
N ALA A 72 14.69 -5.71 -11.16
CA ALA A 72 14.28 -6.60 -10.08
C ALA A 72 12.86 -6.24 -9.61
N ASP A 73 12.11 -7.23 -9.11
CA ASP A 73 10.78 -7.06 -8.50
C ASP A 73 10.77 -6.12 -7.27
N THR A 74 11.92 -5.51 -6.94
CA THR A 74 12.13 -4.60 -5.82
C THR A 74 12.83 -3.35 -6.30
N LEU A 75 12.20 -2.20 -6.05
CA LEU A 75 12.75 -0.87 -6.30
C LEU A 75 13.13 -0.20 -4.98
N VAL A 76 13.99 0.81 -5.07
CA VAL A 76 14.27 1.71 -3.95
C VAL A 76 13.52 3.01 -4.16
N ILE A 77 12.81 3.44 -3.12
CA ILE A 77 12.13 4.73 -3.04
C ILE A 77 12.74 5.53 -1.90
N ARG A 78 12.82 6.85 -2.06
CA ARG A 78 13.20 7.80 -1.03
C ARG A 78 11.96 8.53 -0.54
N LEU A 79 11.81 8.61 0.77
CA LEU A 79 10.75 9.35 1.44
C LEU A 79 11.26 10.75 1.78
N ASP A 80 10.44 11.77 1.49
CA ASP A 80 10.69 13.12 1.98
C ASP A 80 10.12 13.35 3.39
N GLU A 81 10.25 14.58 3.91
CA GLU A 81 9.70 14.97 5.21
C GLU A 81 8.18 14.80 5.31
N GLN A 82 7.48 14.81 4.17
CA GLN A 82 6.04 14.65 4.05
C GLN A 82 5.63 13.19 3.76
N GLN A 83 6.59 12.25 3.80
CA GLN A 83 6.42 10.84 3.48
C GLN A 83 6.02 10.57 2.03
N VAL A 84 6.25 11.52 1.12
CA VAL A 84 6.04 11.33 -0.31
C VAL A 84 7.20 10.53 -0.88
N ALA A 85 6.87 9.41 -1.50
CA ALA A 85 7.82 8.52 -2.14
C ALA A 85 8.25 9.06 -3.51
N SER A 86 9.56 9.20 -3.66
CA SER A 86 10.25 9.49 -4.90
C SER A 86 11.08 8.29 -5.33
N TRP A 87 11.13 7.99 -6.63
CA TRP A 87 11.93 6.88 -7.13
C TRP A 87 13.42 7.23 -7.11
N VAL A 88 14.26 6.33 -6.61
CA VAL A 88 15.73 6.46 -6.65
C VAL A 88 16.29 5.58 -7.77
N GLU A 89 16.79 6.22 -8.82
CA GLU A 89 17.41 5.53 -9.95
C GLU A 89 18.70 4.82 -9.52
N GLY A 90 18.82 3.52 -9.84
CA GLY A 90 19.99 2.71 -9.49
C GLY A 90 20.15 2.41 -7.98
N GLY A 91 19.13 2.68 -7.17
CA GLY A 91 19.15 2.38 -5.74
C GLY A 91 19.35 0.88 -5.49
N LYS A 92 20.23 0.54 -4.56
CA LYS A 92 20.53 -0.85 -4.21
C LYS A 92 19.66 -1.31 -3.05
N PRO A 93 18.81 -2.34 -3.22
CA PRO A 93 17.95 -2.83 -2.14
C PRO A 93 18.71 -3.41 -0.94
N ASP A 94 20.01 -3.70 -1.10
CA ASP A 94 20.89 -4.21 -0.05
C ASP A 94 21.55 -3.12 0.80
N GLN A 95 21.57 -1.87 0.34
CA GLN A 95 22.20 -0.73 1.02
C GLN A 95 21.28 0.49 0.96
N LEU A 96 20.28 0.51 1.83
CA LEU A 96 19.31 1.59 1.93
C LEU A 96 19.84 2.68 2.87
N ALA A 97 19.71 3.94 2.46
CA ALA A 97 19.88 5.07 3.37
C ALA A 97 18.72 5.16 4.40
N HIS A 98 18.85 6.05 5.39
CA HIS A 98 17.85 6.20 6.46
C HIS A 98 16.49 6.69 5.94
N ASP A 99 16.49 7.42 4.83
CA ASP A 99 15.35 7.96 4.10
C ASP A 99 14.89 7.07 2.94
N GLU A 100 15.57 5.95 2.70
CA GLU A 100 15.28 5.03 1.60
C GLU A 100 14.55 3.78 2.10
N ARG A 101 13.62 3.29 1.28
CA ARG A 101 12.85 2.08 1.53
C ARG A 101 12.75 1.23 0.28
N ARG A 102 12.57 -0.07 0.48
CA ARG A 102 12.28 -1.01 -0.60
C ARG A 102 10.80 -0.99 -0.92
N LEU A 103 10.47 -1.00 -2.19
CA LEU A 103 9.12 -1.10 -2.70
C LEU A 103 9.06 -2.28 -3.68
N GLN A 104 8.24 -3.28 -3.35
CA GLN A 104 7.98 -4.39 -4.27
C GLN A 104 7.07 -3.92 -5.38
N VAL A 105 7.46 -4.23 -6.60
CA VAL A 105 6.71 -3.96 -7.82
C VAL A 105 6.53 -5.24 -8.59
N ARG A 106 5.44 -5.31 -9.36
CA ARG A 106 5.17 -6.46 -10.23
C ARG A 106 5.02 -5.99 -11.66
N ARG A 107 5.39 -6.86 -12.59
CA ARG A 107 5.15 -6.63 -14.01
C ARG A 107 3.98 -7.49 -14.47
N SER A 108 2.96 -6.87 -15.06
CA SER A 108 1.85 -7.57 -15.72
C SER A 108 1.54 -6.85 -17.03
N ASP A 109 1.32 -7.60 -18.11
CA ASP A 109 0.95 -7.08 -19.44
C ASP A 109 1.83 -5.92 -19.95
N GLY A 110 3.14 -5.98 -19.66
CA GLY A 110 4.10 -4.94 -20.07
C GLY A 110 4.03 -3.65 -19.23
N GLN A 111 3.14 -3.57 -18.25
CA GLN A 111 3.02 -2.45 -17.32
C GLN A 111 3.58 -2.81 -15.94
N TRP A 112 4.08 -1.79 -15.23
CA TRP A 112 4.47 -1.90 -13.84
C TRP A 112 3.27 -1.65 -12.93
N LEU A 113 3.02 -2.58 -12.01
CA LEU A 113 2.00 -2.44 -10.99
C LEU A 113 2.65 -2.23 -9.63
N ILE A 114 2.22 -1.16 -8.99
CA ILE A 114 2.61 -0.77 -7.64
C ILE A 114 1.37 -0.88 -6.76
N GLY A 115 1.23 -1.98 -6.03
CA GLY A 115 0.01 -2.23 -5.26
C GLY A 115 -1.23 -2.44 -6.13
N PRO A 116 -2.44 -2.09 -5.66
CA PRO A 116 -3.68 -2.26 -6.40
C PRO A 116 -3.84 -1.20 -7.51
N ASP A 117 -4.53 -1.60 -8.58
CA ASP A 117 -4.83 -0.80 -9.77
C ASP A 117 -6.21 -0.12 -9.72
N ALA A 118 -7.01 -0.40 -8.68
CA ALA A 118 -8.33 0.20 -8.48
C ALA A 118 -8.63 0.45 -7.00
N TYR A 119 -9.38 1.52 -6.74
CA TYR A 119 -9.97 1.85 -5.43
C TYR A 119 -11.50 1.84 -5.54
N PHE A 120 -12.16 1.02 -4.74
CA PHE A 120 -13.62 0.88 -4.72
C PHE A 120 -14.22 1.74 -3.61
N PHE A 121 -15.28 2.47 -3.92
CA PHE A 121 -15.99 3.33 -2.99
C PHE A 121 -17.51 3.17 -3.11
N GLU A 122 -18.24 3.78 -2.19
CA GLU A 122 -19.70 3.75 -2.18
C GLU A 122 -20.26 4.57 -3.37
N GLU A 123 -21.34 4.08 -3.97
CA GLU A 123 -21.97 4.73 -5.12
C GLU A 123 -22.42 6.17 -4.80
N GLY A 124 -22.14 7.11 -5.69
CA GLY A 124 -22.43 8.53 -5.50
C GLY A 124 -21.35 9.31 -4.75
N THR A 125 -20.27 8.65 -4.32
CA THR A 125 -19.14 9.31 -3.66
C THR A 125 -17.93 9.51 -4.58
N GLY A 126 -18.05 9.27 -5.88
CA GLY A 126 -16.93 9.41 -6.83
C GLY A 126 -16.32 10.81 -6.90
N GLU A 127 -17.14 11.86 -6.86
CA GLU A 127 -16.68 13.25 -7.03
C GLU A 127 -15.65 13.68 -5.98
N GLN A 128 -15.80 13.25 -4.72
CA GLN A 128 -14.80 13.56 -3.68
C GLN A 128 -13.45 12.89 -3.98
N TYR A 129 -13.47 11.68 -4.56
CA TYR A 129 -12.26 10.93 -4.88
C TYR A 129 -11.52 11.46 -6.13
N GLU A 130 -12.15 12.28 -6.97
CA GLU A 130 -11.49 12.95 -8.11
C GLU A 130 -10.40 13.95 -7.67
N ALA A 131 -10.53 14.49 -6.46
CA ALA A 131 -9.52 15.37 -5.86
C ALA A 131 -8.25 14.61 -5.40
N ALA A 132 -8.27 13.27 -5.40
CA ALA A 132 -7.13 12.47 -4.98
C ALA A 132 -5.92 12.70 -5.90
N ARG A 133 -4.77 12.94 -5.29
CA ARG A 133 -3.47 13.12 -5.94
C ARG A 133 -2.41 12.15 -5.43
N TYR A 134 -2.63 11.57 -4.26
CA TYR A 134 -1.72 10.60 -3.66
C TYR A 134 -2.49 9.38 -3.18
N GLY A 135 -1.91 8.19 -3.38
CA GLY A 135 -2.30 6.98 -2.69
C GLY A 135 -1.55 6.89 -1.37
N GLU A 136 -2.27 6.67 -0.28
CA GLU A 136 -1.69 6.39 1.02
C GLU A 136 -1.46 4.89 1.16
N PHE A 137 -0.20 4.51 1.38
CA PHE A 137 0.23 3.14 1.52
C PHE A 137 0.82 2.89 2.90
N ARG A 138 0.65 1.67 3.40
CA ARG A 138 1.46 1.12 4.48
C ARG A 138 2.54 0.24 3.88
N LEU A 139 3.79 0.68 4.02
CA LEU A 139 4.95 -0.04 3.56
C LEU A 139 5.47 -0.95 4.67
N GLN A 140 5.51 -2.25 4.40
CA GLN A 140 6.07 -3.24 5.32
C GLN A 140 7.59 -3.33 5.16
N GLU A 141 8.30 -3.84 6.18
CA GLU A 141 9.76 -4.06 6.12
C GLU A 141 10.19 -5.01 4.97
N SER A 142 9.27 -5.86 4.53
CA SER A 142 9.43 -6.73 3.35
C SER A 142 9.46 -5.96 2.02
N GLY A 143 9.05 -4.70 2.01
CA GLY A 143 8.85 -3.86 0.84
C GLY A 143 7.46 -3.97 0.22
N LYS A 144 6.56 -4.78 0.77
CA LYS A 144 5.17 -4.86 0.32
C LYS A 144 4.42 -3.59 0.72
N ALA A 145 3.78 -2.94 -0.24
CA ALA A 145 2.94 -1.76 -0.02
C ALA A 145 1.46 -2.15 -0.04
N LEU A 146 0.71 -1.73 0.99
CA LEU A 146 -0.73 -1.91 1.09
C LEU A 146 -1.43 -0.56 1.01
N LEU A 147 -2.29 -0.36 0.00
CA LEU A 147 -3.10 0.85 -0.09
C LEU A 147 -4.12 0.89 1.05
N VAL A 148 -4.08 1.94 1.85
CA VAL A 148 -5.00 2.18 2.97
C VAL A 148 -5.99 3.31 2.68
N GLY A 149 -5.63 4.25 1.82
CA GLY A 149 -6.47 5.40 1.53
C GLY A 149 -5.95 6.25 0.39
N LEU A 150 -6.62 7.38 0.17
CA LEU A 150 -6.30 8.36 -0.85
C LEU A 150 -6.15 9.72 -0.18
N ARG A 151 -5.26 10.56 -0.69
CA ARG A 151 -5.04 11.93 -0.22
C ARG A 151 -5.09 12.94 -1.35
N ASP A 152 -5.52 14.14 -1.02
CA ASP A 152 -5.56 15.29 -1.93
C ASP A 152 -4.18 15.95 -2.08
N GLU A 153 -4.12 17.03 -2.85
CA GLU A 153 -2.89 17.81 -3.06
C GLU A 153 -2.33 18.43 -1.77
N GLN A 154 -3.18 18.66 -0.76
CA GLN A 154 -2.79 19.18 0.56
C GLN A 154 -2.44 18.04 1.55
N LEU A 155 -2.30 16.80 1.08
CA LEU A 155 -2.02 15.61 1.88
C LEU A 155 -3.10 15.30 2.93
N LYS A 156 -4.34 15.77 2.71
CA LYS A 156 -5.49 15.44 3.54
C LYS A 156 -6.17 14.18 3.02
N PRO A 157 -6.68 13.32 3.90
CA PRO A 157 -7.43 12.14 3.51
C PRO A 157 -8.67 12.53 2.69
N VAL A 158 -8.89 11.82 1.60
CA VAL A 158 -10.04 12.00 0.70
C VAL A 158 -11.08 10.94 0.98
N GLY A 159 -12.33 11.38 1.17
CA GLY A 159 -13.46 10.51 1.45
C GLY A 159 -13.39 9.83 2.81
N ASN A 160 -14.18 8.76 2.97
CA ASN A 160 -14.27 8.06 4.24
C ASN A 160 -13.05 7.13 4.38
N THR A 161 -11.99 7.63 5.02
CA THR A 161 -10.85 6.79 5.36
C THR A 161 -11.35 5.75 6.34
N ARG A 162 -11.39 4.47 5.94
CA ARG A 162 -11.67 3.36 6.86
C ARG A 162 -10.58 3.34 7.92
N ALA A 163 -10.82 4.09 8.99
CA ALA A 163 -9.93 4.18 10.13
C ALA A 163 -10.03 2.88 10.90
N ARG A 164 -9.00 2.05 10.71
CA ARG A 164 -8.63 0.88 11.52
C ARG A 164 -9.50 -0.36 11.28
N TRP A 165 -8.79 -1.46 11.03
CA TRP A 165 -9.22 -2.80 11.43
C TRP A 165 -8.66 -3.03 12.85
#